data_AF-K9VVX7-F1
#
_entry.id   AF-K9VVX7-F1
#
_cell.length_a   1.000
_cell.length_b   1.000
_cell.length_c   1.000
_cell.angle_alpha   90.00
_cell.angle_beta   90.00
_cell.angle_gamma   90.00
#
_symmetry.space_group_name_H-M   'P 1'
#
loop_
_entity.id
_entity.type
_entity.pdbx_description
1 polymer ?
#
loop_
_entity_poly.entity_id
_entity_poly.type
_entity_poly.pdbx_seq_one_letter_code
_entity_poly.pdbx_strand_id
1 'polypeptide(L)'
;MISLLDATLSSSSLSQSRMGSQSTAKTIFILTSMVGWLIVGATLMYLFPLIADQLVSSELTHQWMKTLSRSGYYPMLALVGGGIVLVVTALANIIWYQRFEGKI
;
A
#
# COMPACT_ATOMS: atom_id res chain seq x y z
N MET A 1 2.10 35.66 -39.03
CA MET A 1 2.88 35.75 -37.78
C MET A 1 2.02 35.53 -36.51
N ILE A 2 0.73 35.91 -36.51
CA ILE A 2 -0.19 35.75 -35.36
C ILE A 2 -0.56 34.27 -35.06
N SER A 3 -0.71 33.43 -36.07
CA SER A 3 -1.12 32.02 -35.91
C SER A 3 -0.11 31.12 -35.17
N LEU A 4 1.19 31.42 -35.27
CA LEU A 4 2.25 30.68 -34.58
C LEU A 4 2.32 31.01 -33.08
N LEU A 5 1.96 32.24 -32.71
CA LEU A 5 1.90 32.69 -31.32
C LEU A 5 0.72 32.05 -30.58
N ASP A 6 -0.42 31.89 -31.26
CA ASP A 6 -1.62 31.30 -30.69
C ASP A 6 -1.46 29.78 -30.47
N ALA A 7 -0.83 29.08 -31.42
CA ALA A 7 -0.51 27.65 -31.28
C ALA A 7 0.45 27.37 -30.11
N THR A 8 1.42 28.25 -29.88
CA THR A 8 2.38 28.11 -28.78
C THR A 8 1.74 28.43 -27.43
N LEU A 9 0.84 29.41 -27.33
CA LEU A 9 0.07 29.71 -26.12
C LEU A 9 -0.97 28.62 -25.78
N SER A 10 -1.62 28.03 -26.79
CA SER A 10 -2.54 26.90 -26.61
C SER A 10 -1.80 25.63 -26.14
N SER A 11 -0.62 25.35 -26.70
CA SER A 11 0.19 24.19 -26.28
C SER A 11 0.72 24.31 -24.84
N SER A 12 1.08 25.53 -24.41
CA SER A 12 1.61 25.79 -23.07
C SER A 12 0.52 25.77 -22.00
N SER A 13 -0.68 26.28 -22.28
CA SER A 13 -1.84 26.17 -21.37
C SER A 13 -2.37 24.74 -21.24
N LEU A 14 -2.35 23.96 -22.32
CA LEU A 14 -2.66 22.51 -22.29
C LEU A 14 -1.58 21.68 -21.58
N SER A 15 -0.31 22.09 -21.66
CA SER A 15 0.79 21.48 -20.91
C SER A 15 0.68 21.77 -19.41
N GLN A 16 0.37 23.02 -19.04
CA GLN A 16 0.31 23.47 -17.65
C GLN A 16 -0.89 22.85 -16.90
N SER A 17 -2.04 22.66 -17.57
CA SER A 17 -3.19 21.95 -17.00
C SER A 17 -2.95 20.44 -16.80
N ARG A 18 -2.11 19.80 -17.63
CA ARG A 18 -1.75 18.37 -17.47
C ARG A 18 -0.69 18.13 -16.40
N MET A 19 0.31 19.01 -16.25
CA MET A 19 1.38 18.84 -15.26
C MET A 19 0.90 18.97 -13.80
N GLY A 20 -0.03 19.89 -13.51
CA GLY A 20 -0.57 20.06 -12.15
C GLY A 20 -1.41 18.88 -11.66
N SER A 21 -2.27 18.34 -12.53
CA SER A 21 -3.18 17.22 -12.19
C SER A 21 -2.44 15.89 -11.98
N GLN A 22 -1.37 15.63 -12.74
CA GLN A 22 -0.55 14.42 -12.58
C GLN A 22 0.18 14.39 -11.23
N SER A 23 0.66 15.55 -10.74
CA SER A 23 1.39 15.67 -9.47
C SER A 23 0.53 15.34 -8.25
N THR A 24 -0.70 15.86 -8.20
CA THR A 24 -1.64 15.58 -7.10
C THR A 24 -2.07 14.11 -7.11
N ALA A 25 -2.37 13.55 -8.29
CA ALA A 25 -2.77 12.14 -8.41
C ALA A 25 -1.64 11.19 -7.98
N LYS A 26 -0.38 11.46 -8.39
CA LYS A 26 0.79 10.70 -7.90
C LYS A 26 0.98 10.84 -6.39
N THR A 27 0.80 12.04 -5.83
CA THR A 27 0.92 12.26 -4.38
C THR A 27 -0.09 11.42 -3.60
N ILE A 28 -1.36 11.45 -3.98
CA ILE A 28 -2.41 10.66 -3.32
C ILE A 28 -2.12 9.17 -3.46
N PHE A 29 -1.73 8.72 -4.66
CA PHE A 29 -1.38 7.32 -4.89
C PHE A 29 -0.22 6.85 -4.00
N ILE A 30 0.86 7.63 -3.91
CA ILE A 30 2.00 7.30 -3.04
C ILE A 30 1.58 7.29 -1.58
N LEU A 31 0.78 8.27 -1.13
CA LEU A 31 0.30 8.33 0.24
C LEU A 31 -0.55 7.10 0.59
N THR A 32 -1.50 6.72 -0.27
CA THR A 32 -2.33 5.52 -0.08
C THR A 32 -1.48 4.25 -0.14
N SER A 33 -0.49 4.18 -1.03
CA SER A 33 0.43 3.05 -1.13
C SER A 33 1.26 2.89 0.15
N MET A 34 1.78 3.98 0.70
CA MET A 34 2.50 3.97 1.98
C MET A 34 1.60 3.47 3.12
N VAL A 35 0.35 3.94 3.19
CA VAL A 35 -0.61 3.47 4.20
C VAL A 35 -0.89 1.97 4.02
N GLY A 36 -1.05 1.48 2.79
CA GLY A 36 -1.20 0.05 2.51
C GLY A 36 -0.01 -0.77 3.02
N TRP A 37 1.21 -0.35 2.70
CA TRP A 37 2.43 -1.01 3.18
C TRP A 37 2.60 -0.94 4.70
N LEU A 38 2.19 0.15 5.35
CA LEU A 38 2.20 0.26 6.81
C LEU A 38 1.23 -0.72 7.47
N ILE A 39 0.03 -0.89 6.91
CA ILE A 39 -0.95 -1.87 7.40
C ILE A 39 -0.41 -3.29 7.21
N VAL A 40 0.23 -3.59 6.08
CA VAL A 40 0.90 -4.88 5.86
C VAL A 40 1.99 -5.13 6.91
N GLY A 41 2.86 -4.14 7.16
CA GLY A 41 3.90 -4.23 8.18
C GLY A 41 3.34 -4.42 9.59
N ALA A 42 2.31 -3.66 9.96
CA ALA A 42 1.61 -3.80 11.24
C ALA A 42 0.99 -5.20 11.38
N THR A 43 0.46 -5.75 10.30
CA THR A 43 -0.08 -7.11 10.29
C THR A 43 1.03 -8.15 10.50
N LEU A 44 2.16 -8.03 9.80
CA LEU A 44 3.31 -8.93 10.00
C LEU A 44 3.82 -8.88 11.44
N MET A 45 3.91 -7.67 12.02
CA MET A 45 4.31 -7.50 13.41
C MET A 45 3.30 -8.13 14.37
N TYR A 46 2.01 -8.00 14.07
CA TYR A 46 0.96 -8.66 14.84
C TYR A 46 0.99 -10.18 14.69
N LEU A 47 1.42 -10.73 13.55
CA LEU A 47 1.57 -12.18 13.34
C LEU A 47 2.82 -12.78 13.97
N PHE A 48 3.82 -11.95 14.28
CA PHE A 48 5.11 -12.40 14.81
C PHE A 48 5.01 -13.35 16.03
N PRO A 49 4.13 -13.12 17.04
CA PRO A 49 3.92 -14.05 18.14
C PRO A 49 3.53 -15.47 17.71
N LEU A 50 2.67 -15.57 16.69
CA LEU A 50 2.19 -16.85 16.18
C LEU A 50 3.28 -17.59 15.40
N ILE A 51 4.07 -16.86 14.62
CA ILE A 51 5.22 -17.43 13.90
C ILE A 51 6.30 -17.89 14.91
N ALA A 52 6.53 -17.11 15.97
CA ALA A 52 7.46 -17.46 17.04
C ALA A 52 7.04 -18.73 17.80
N ASP A 53 5.74 -18.91 18.07
CA ASP A 53 5.24 -20.15 18.65
C ASP A 53 5.42 -21.35 17.71
N GLN A 54 5.14 -21.18 16.41
CA GLN A 54 5.33 -22.25 15.44
C GLN A 54 6.80 -22.67 15.28
N LEU A 55 7.74 -21.71 15.25
CA LEU A 55 9.16 -22.01 15.09
C LEU A 55 9.83 -22.57 16.36
N VAL A 56 9.45 -22.07 17.53
CA VAL A 56 10.15 -22.41 18.78
C VAL A 56 9.43 -23.54 19.53
N SER A 57 8.11 -23.70 19.35
CA SER A 57 7.27 -24.77 19.93
C SER A 57 7.61 -25.08 21.39
N SER A 58 7.76 -24.03 22.21
CA SER A 58 8.12 -24.12 23.62
C SER A 58 6.91 -23.90 24.51
N GLU A 59 6.84 -24.63 25.64
CA GLU A 59 5.81 -24.50 26.67
C GLU A 59 5.62 -23.03 27.13
N LEU A 60 6.72 -22.26 27.15
CA LEU A 60 6.74 -20.86 27.54
C LEU A 60 6.04 -19.98 26.50
N THR A 61 6.23 -20.26 25.21
CA THR A 61 5.55 -19.56 24.11
C THR A 61 4.06 -19.91 24.05
N HIS A 62 3.70 -21.15 24.37
CA HIS A 62 2.32 -21.59 24.51
C HIS A 62 1.58 -20.87 25.65
N GLN A 63 2.24 -20.70 26.80
CA GLN A 63 1.69 -19.92 27.93
C GLN A 63 1.55 -18.43 27.59
N TRP A 64 2.53 -17.87 26.89
CA TRP A 64 2.50 -16.50 26.42
C TRP A 64 1.33 -16.27 25.46
N MET A 65 1.09 -17.22 24.55
CA MET A 65 0.00 -17.13 23.59
C MET A 65 -1.38 -17.38 24.19
N LYS A 66 -1.48 -18.21 25.24
CA LYS A 66 -2.69 -18.30 26.09
C LYS A 66 -3.01 -16.98 26.78
N THR A 67 -1.99 -16.27 27.27
CA THR A 67 -2.16 -14.96 27.91
C THR A 67 -2.61 -13.91 26.89
N LEU A 68 -1.98 -13.88 25.72
CA LEU A 68 -2.35 -13.01 24.59
C LEU A 68 -3.78 -13.30 24.10
N SER A 69 -4.15 -14.57 23.91
CA SER A 69 -5.49 -14.97 23.47
C SER A 69 -6.57 -14.53 24.47
N ARG A 70 -6.27 -14.59 25.77
CA ARG A 70 -7.18 -14.09 26.82
C ARG A 70 -7.37 -12.57 26.76
N SER A 71 -6.39 -11.83 26.23
CA SER A 71 -6.46 -10.38 26.00
C SER A 71 -7.21 -10.01 24.69
N GLY A 72 -7.76 -10.98 23.96
CA GLY A 72 -8.43 -10.74 22.69
C GLY A 72 -7.49 -10.71 21.48
N TYR A 73 -6.36 -11.42 21.55
CA TYR A 73 -5.48 -11.62 20.41
C TYR A 73 -6.12 -12.61 19.41
N TYR A 74 -6.48 -12.11 18.22
CA TYR A 74 -7.08 -12.91 17.15
C TYR A 74 -6.15 -12.94 15.94
N PRO A 75 -5.14 -13.83 15.94
CA PRO A 75 -4.11 -13.84 14.91
C PRO A 75 -4.68 -14.18 13.51
N MET A 76 -5.81 -14.89 13.46
CA MET A 76 -6.51 -15.21 12.21
C MET A 76 -7.07 -13.96 11.52
N LEU A 77 -7.51 -12.94 12.28
CA LEU A 77 -7.98 -11.67 11.73
C LEU A 77 -6.84 -10.87 11.10
N ALA A 78 -5.65 -10.90 11.72
CA ALA A 78 -4.47 -10.28 11.13
C ALA A 78 -4.07 -11.03 9.85
N LEU A 79 -4.09 -12.37 9.86
CA LEU A 79 -3.69 -13.15 8.69
C LEU A 79 -4.61 -12.88 7.49
N VAL A 80 -5.93 -12.89 7.70
CA VAL A 80 -6.93 -12.58 6.67
C VAL A 80 -6.91 -11.10 6.28
N GLY A 81 -6.93 -10.20 7.26
CA GLY A 81 -6.98 -8.75 7.03
C GLY A 81 -5.73 -8.22 6.34
N GLY A 82 -4.55 -8.56 6.84
CA GLY A 82 -3.30 -8.14 6.21
C GLY A 82 -3.02 -8.85 4.90
N GLY A 83 -3.45 -10.10 4.73
CA GLY A 83 -3.39 -10.79 3.45
C GLY A 83 -4.23 -10.10 2.37
N ILE A 84 -5.48 -9.73 2.69
CA ILE A 84 -6.35 -8.98 1.77
C ILE A 84 -5.74 -7.61 1.45
N VAL A 85 -5.28 -6.88 2.48
CA VAL A 85 -4.66 -5.56 2.27
C VAL A 85 -3.39 -5.66 1.43
N LEU A 86 -2.58 -6.72 1.61
CA LEU A 86 -1.39 -6.96 0.78
C LEU A 86 -1.79 -7.19 -0.67
N VAL A 87 -2.76 -8.05 -0.95
CA VAL A 87 -3.23 -8.33 -2.32
C VAL A 87 -3.81 -7.06 -2.97
N VAL A 88 -4.65 -6.32 -2.26
CA VAL A 88 -5.24 -5.07 -2.76
C VAL A 88 -4.16 -4.01 -3.02
N THR A 89 -3.21 -3.85 -2.08
CA THR A 89 -2.11 -2.89 -2.22
C THR A 89 -1.19 -3.26 -3.39
N ALA A 90 -0.86 -4.54 -3.54
CA ALA A 90 -0.04 -5.03 -4.65
C ALA A 90 -0.74 -4.82 -6.00
N LEU A 91 -2.02 -5.19 -6.12
CA LEU A 91 -2.80 -4.99 -7.34
C LEU A 91 -2.97 -3.51 -7.68
N ALA A 92 -3.26 -2.66 -6.69
CA ALA A 92 -3.36 -1.22 -6.89
C ALA A 92 -2.04 -0.63 -7.39
N ASN A 93 -0.90 -1.10 -6.87
CA ASN A 93 0.41 -0.70 -7.37
C ASN A 93 0.65 -1.18 -8.81
N ILE A 94 0.38 -2.46 -9.11
CA ILE A 94 0.56 -3.02 -10.45
C ILE A 94 -0.28 -2.28 -11.48
N ILE A 95 -1.57 -2.08 -11.20
CA ILE A 95 -2.50 -1.37 -12.10
C ILE A 95 -2.03 0.08 -12.33
N TRP A 96 -1.51 0.73 -11.29
CA TRP A 96 -0.97 2.09 -11.41
C TRP A 96 0.28 2.13 -12.30
N TYR A 97 1.24 1.23 -12.09
CA TYR A 97 2.43 1.13 -12.93
C TYR A 97 2.07 0.83 -14.39
N GLN A 98 1.15 -0.10 -14.64
CA GLN A 98 0.68 -0.39 -16.00
C GLN A 98 0.00 0.81 -16.67
N ARG A 99 -0.86 1.54 -15.94
CA ARG A 99 -1.67 2.62 -16.51
C ARG A 99 -0.89 3.92 -16.72
N PHE A 100 0.04 4.24 -15.82
CA PHE A 100 0.72 5.54 -15.83
C PHE A 100 2.19 5.48 -16.24
N GLU A 101 2.86 4.33 -16.10
CA GLU A 101 4.29 4.21 -16.44
C GLU A 101 4.54 3.35 -17.67
N GLY A 102 3.55 2.57 -18.14
CA GLY A 102 3.60 1.83 -19.42
C GLY A 102 4.74 0.81 -19.51
N LYS A 103 5.38 0.48 -18.39
CA LYS A 103 6.47 -0.50 -18.32
C LYS A 103 5.91 -1.84 -17.85
N ILE A 104 5.93 -2.79 -18.76
CA ILE A 104 5.87 -4.23 -18.47
C ILE A 104 7.30 -4.74 -18.54
#